data_AF-A0AAU0H6S0-F1
#
_entry.id   AF-A0AAU0H6S0-F1
#
_cell.length_a   1.000
_cell.length_b   1.000
_cell.length_c   1.000
_cell.angle_alpha   90.00
_cell.angle_beta   90.00
_cell.angle_gamma   90.00
#
_symmetry.space_group_name_H-M   'P 1'
#
loop_
_entity.id
_entity.type
_entity.pdbx_description
1 polymer ?
#
loop_
_entity_poly.entity_id
_entity_poly.type
_entity_poly.pdbx_seq_one_letter_code
_entity_poly.pdbx_strand_id
1 'polypeptide(L)'
;MYFKLPMSITANNVNTHQQPSTWYLYLIENKLGQLYTGITTSPGRRISQHRGEIVGGARALKGKGPLHFRAIFLIGDRSTASQIEYKVKRLSKEKKRAIVKQKVLPKNLFENLCEDLYRNSQYISPSKYQ
;
A
#
# COMPACT_ATOMS: atom_id res chain seq x y z
N MET A 1 24.27 6.28 -58.36
CA MET A 1 23.21 7.19 -57.87
C MET A 1 21.89 6.46 -57.96
N TYR A 2 21.15 6.39 -56.85
CA TYR A 2 19.71 6.12 -56.64
C TYR A 2 19.59 5.53 -55.22
N PHE A 3 19.46 6.42 -54.24
CA PHE A 3 19.22 6.05 -52.84
C PHE A 3 17.75 5.62 -52.70
N LYS A 4 17.53 4.38 -52.26
CA LYS A 4 16.21 3.84 -51.92
C LYS A 4 15.82 4.38 -50.54
N LEU A 5 14.86 5.29 -50.47
CA LEU A 5 14.25 5.72 -49.20
C LEU A 5 13.41 4.56 -48.64
N PRO A 6 13.61 4.12 -47.39
CA PRO A 6 12.64 3.25 -46.74
C PRO A 6 11.39 4.06 -46.36
N MET A 7 10.25 3.62 -46.88
CA MET A 7 8.91 3.96 -46.41
C MET A 7 8.76 3.64 -44.90
N SER A 8 8.06 4.54 -44.21
CA SER A 8 7.41 4.36 -42.89
C SER A 8 8.26 3.92 -41.70
N ILE A 9 8.63 4.88 -40.85
CA ILE A 9 8.78 4.63 -39.42
C ILE A 9 7.38 4.72 -38.81
N THR A 10 6.64 3.61 -38.78
CA THR A 10 5.58 3.46 -37.78
C THR A 10 6.29 3.41 -36.43
N ALA A 11 6.06 4.42 -35.59
CA ALA A 11 6.53 4.40 -34.22
C ALA A 11 5.91 3.18 -33.52
N ASN A 12 6.69 2.11 -33.38
CA ASN A 12 6.34 0.98 -32.54
C ASN A 12 6.39 1.45 -31.09
N ASN A 13 5.29 2.04 -30.64
CA ASN A 13 5.03 2.36 -29.24
C ASN A 13 4.70 1.05 -28.52
N VAL A 14 5.69 0.14 -28.44
CA VAL A 14 5.67 -0.93 -27.44
C VAL A 14 5.86 -0.25 -26.08
N ASN A 15 4.77 0.33 -25.57
CA ASN A 15 4.62 0.55 -24.14
C ASN A 15 4.69 -0.84 -23.51
N THR A 16 5.87 -1.22 -23.04
CA THR A 16 6.06 -2.38 -22.18
C THR A 16 5.04 -2.27 -21.06
N HIS A 17 4.03 -3.15 -21.06
CA HIS A 17 2.98 -3.25 -20.06
C HIS A 17 3.58 -3.38 -18.65
N GLN A 18 3.86 -2.26 -18.01
CA GLN A 18 4.04 -2.18 -16.57
C GLN A 18 2.62 -2.25 -16.01
N GLN A 19 2.17 -3.44 -15.62
CA GLN A 19 0.95 -3.58 -14.82
C GLN A 19 1.01 -2.54 -13.69
N PRO A 20 -0.03 -1.71 -13.49
CA PRO A 20 0.01 -0.68 -12.46
C PRO A 20 0.32 -1.35 -11.13
N SER A 21 1.45 -0.96 -10.53
CA SER A 21 1.96 -1.63 -9.33
C SER A 21 0.90 -1.53 -8.24
N THR A 22 0.37 -2.65 -7.77
CA THR A 22 -0.66 -2.65 -6.73
C THR A 22 -0.09 -2.18 -5.40
N TRP A 23 -0.74 -1.21 -4.77
CA TRP A 23 -0.40 -0.66 -3.48
C TRP A 23 -1.32 -1.21 -2.39
N TYR A 24 -0.68 -1.50 -1.27
CA TYR A 24 -1.30 -1.97 -0.04
C TYR A 24 -1.17 -0.91 1.04
N LEU A 25 -2.23 -0.70 1.81
CA LEU A 25 -2.19 -0.01 3.09
C LEU A 25 -2.12 -1.03 4.21
N TYR A 26 -1.31 -0.79 5.23
CA TYR A 26 -1.17 -1.68 6.37
C TYR A 26 -1.17 -0.94 7.70
N LEU A 27 -1.58 -1.67 8.73
CA LEU A 27 -1.44 -1.27 10.13
C LEU A 27 -0.55 -2.28 10.85
N ILE A 28 0.51 -1.78 11.49
CA ILE A 28 1.42 -2.57 12.35
C ILE A 28 1.20 -2.18 13.80
N GLU A 29 1.13 -3.16 14.69
CA GLU A 29 1.13 -2.95 16.13
C GLU A 29 2.47 -3.35 16.75
N ASN A 30 2.93 -2.53 17.69
CA ASN A 30 4.13 -2.80 18.49
C ASN A 30 3.78 -3.43 19.85
N LYS A 31 4.80 -3.76 20.65
CA LYS A 31 4.62 -4.32 22.01
C LYS A 31 3.80 -3.46 22.98
N LEU A 32 3.69 -2.15 22.74
CA LEU A 32 2.91 -1.21 23.56
C LEU A 32 1.47 -1.05 23.05
N GLY A 33 1.05 -1.84 22.06
CA GLY A 33 -0.28 -1.75 21.48
C GLY A 33 -0.52 -0.47 20.65
N GLN A 34 0.56 0.21 20.22
CA GLN A 34 0.49 1.40 19.38
C GLN A 34 0.46 0.99 17.90
N LEU A 35 -0.43 1.63 17.13
CA LEU A 35 -0.62 1.36 15.71
C LEU A 35 0.16 2.35 14.84
N TYR A 36 0.97 1.81 13.93
CA TYR A 36 1.61 2.53 12.83
C TYR A 36 0.88 2.24 11.52
N THR A 37 0.73 3.25 10.66
CA THR A 37 0.10 3.12 9.35
C THR A 37 1.11 3.42 8.27
N GLY A 38 1.19 2.56 7.25
CA GLY A 38 2.05 2.75 6.10
C GLY A 38 1.45 2.16 4.83
N ILE A 39 2.09 2.45 3.69
CA ILE A 39 1.78 1.82 2.39
C ILE A 39 3.00 1.10 1.81
N THR A 40 2.79 0.12 0.93
CA THR A 40 3.84 -0.65 0.27
C THR A 40 3.29 -1.38 -0.97
N THR A 41 4.16 -1.74 -1.91
CA THR A 41 3.84 -2.70 -2.99
C THR A 41 4.17 -4.16 -2.60
N SER A 42 4.96 -4.36 -1.54
CA SER A 42 5.36 -5.67 -1.03
C SER A 42 5.26 -5.70 0.51
N PRO A 43 4.17 -6.26 1.09
CA PRO A 43 3.99 -6.33 2.54
C PRO A 43 5.07 -7.15 3.25
N GLY A 44 5.44 -8.32 2.72
CA GLY A 44 6.49 -9.18 3.28
C GLY A 44 7.85 -8.48 3.38
N ARG A 45 8.32 -7.88 2.27
CA ARG A 45 9.55 -7.07 2.28
C ARG A 45 9.47 -5.96 3.34
N ARG A 46 8.31 -5.28 3.43
CA ARG A 46 8.16 -4.11 4.29
C ARG A 46 8.17 -4.46 5.78
N ILE A 47 7.61 -5.60 6.18
CA ILE A 47 7.67 -6.02 7.59
C ILE A 47 9.08 -6.44 7.99
N SER A 48 9.82 -7.15 7.12
CA SER A 48 11.23 -7.48 7.36
C SER A 48 12.10 -6.23 7.53
N GLN A 49 11.85 -5.19 6.71
CA GLN A 49 12.49 -3.88 6.89
C GLN A 49 12.21 -3.26 8.26
N HIS A 50 10.95 -3.28 8.72
CA HIS A 50 10.57 -2.69 10.00
C HIS A 50 11.06 -3.50 11.20
N ARG A 51 11.15 -4.83 11.07
CA ARG A 51 11.72 -5.74 12.07
C ARG A 51 13.25 -5.63 12.16
N GLY A 52 13.89 -5.00 11.16
CA GLY A 52 15.35 -4.83 11.11
C GLY A 52 16.09 -6.02 10.51
N GLU A 53 15.39 -6.96 9.90
CA GLU A 53 15.95 -8.11 9.18
C GLU A 53 16.67 -7.65 7.90
N ILE A 54 16.14 -6.60 7.27
CA ILE A 54 16.75 -5.94 6.10
C ILE A 54 16.66 -4.41 6.23
N VAL A 55 17.46 -3.68 5.42
CA VAL A 55 17.54 -2.22 5.48
C VAL A 55 16.29 -1.51 4.90
N GLY A 56 15.95 -0.34 5.43
CA GLY A 56 14.90 0.54 4.88
C GLY A 56 13.60 0.64 5.70
N GLY A 57 13.60 0.20 6.96
CA GLY A 57 12.49 0.33 7.90
C GLY A 57 12.22 1.78 8.33
N ALA A 58 11.00 2.06 8.78
CA ALA A 58 10.64 3.38 9.30
C ALA A 58 11.36 3.64 10.63
N ARG A 59 12.00 4.81 10.75
CA ARG A 59 12.67 5.25 12.00
C ARG A 59 11.74 5.18 13.21
N ALA A 60 10.45 5.46 13.02
CA ALA A 60 9.43 5.40 14.07
C ALA A 60 9.18 4.00 14.65
N LEU A 61 9.58 2.93 13.96
CA LEU A 61 9.41 1.53 14.36
C LEU A 61 10.71 0.87 14.84
N LYS A 62 11.87 1.51 14.63
CA LYS A 62 13.17 1.01 15.07
C LYS A 62 13.15 0.73 16.58
N GLY A 63 13.52 -0.49 16.99
CA GLY A 63 13.56 -0.92 18.40
C GLY A 63 12.20 -1.12 19.06
N LYS A 64 11.08 -1.03 18.34
CA LYS A 64 9.72 -1.19 18.89
C LYS A 64 9.17 -2.62 18.74
N GLY A 65 10.02 -3.59 18.46
CA GLY A 65 9.63 -4.99 18.35
C GLY A 65 9.03 -5.56 19.65
N PRO A 66 8.30 -6.69 19.56
CA PRO A 66 7.85 -7.35 18.32
C PRO A 66 6.84 -6.50 17.53
N LEU A 67 6.88 -6.62 16.20
CA LEU A 67 6.01 -5.92 15.25
C LEU A 67 5.13 -6.92 14.51
N HIS A 68 3.81 -6.67 14.52
CA HIS A 68 2.83 -7.53 13.88
C HIS A 68 1.91 -6.73 12.98
N PHE A 69 1.63 -7.24 11.78
CA PHE A 69 0.52 -6.74 10.99
C PHE A 69 -0.80 -7.02 11.72
N ARG A 70 -1.64 -5.99 11.84
CA ARG A 70 -3.01 -6.09 12.35
C ARG A 70 -4.07 -5.97 11.27
N ALA A 71 -3.77 -5.24 10.20
CA ALA A 71 -4.63 -5.16 9.02
C ALA A 71 -3.79 -4.84 7.79
N ILE A 72 -4.23 -5.36 6.64
CA ILE A 72 -3.66 -5.08 5.33
C ILE A 72 -4.84 -4.92 4.37
N PHE A 73 -4.79 -3.90 3.53
CA PHE A 73 -5.80 -3.61 2.52
C PHE A 73 -5.14 -3.40 1.17
N LEU A 74 -5.66 -4.05 0.14
CA LEU A 74 -5.36 -3.73 -1.25
C LEU A 74 -6.10 -2.45 -1.61
N ILE A 75 -5.41 -1.45 -2.15
CA ILE A 75 -6.01 -0.14 -2.45
C ILE A 75 -6.05 0.15 -3.95
N GLY A 76 -5.05 -0.28 -4.72
CA GLY A 76 -4.94 0.03 -6.14
C GLY A 76 -3.65 0.79 -6.43
N ASP A 77 -3.74 2.03 -6.89
CA ASP A 77 -2.57 2.83 -7.27
C ASP A 77 -1.93 3.60 -6.10
N ARG A 78 -0.76 4.18 -6.37
CA ARG A 78 0.04 4.91 -5.38
C ARG A 78 -0.66 6.16 -4.86
N SER A 79 -1.32 6.92 -5.74
CA SER A 79 -1.96 8.20 -5.38
C SER A 79 -3.09 7.94 -4.41
N THR A 80 -3.98 7.02 -4.75
CA THR A 80 -5.09 6.59 -3.88
C THR A 80 -4.57 6.07 -2.54
N ALA A 81 -3.58 5.16 -2.54
CA ALA A 81 -2.99 4.63 -1.32
C ALA A 81 -2.38 5.72 -0.42
N SER A 82 -1.70 6.71 -1.00
CA SER A 82 -1.09 7.80 -0.24
C SER A 82 -2.14 8.72 0.38
N GLN A 83 -3.22 9.04 -0.34
CA GLN A 83 -4.32 9.85 0.17
C GLN A 83 -5.06 9.15 1.32
N ILE A 84 -5.36 7.86 1.16
CA ILE A 84 -6.00 7.06 2.22
C ILE A 84 -5.06 6.92 3.42
N GLU A 85 -3.76 6.66 3.21
CA GLU A 85 -2.77 6.61 4.29
C GLU A 85 -2.76 7.89 5.12
N TYR A 86 -2.78 9.05 4.46
CA TYR A 86 -2.86 10.36 5.12
C TYR A 86 -4.13 10.49 5.97
N LYS A 87 -5.30 10.14 5.41
CA LYS A 87 -6.58 10.18 6.13
C LYS A 87 -6.57 9.21 7.33
N VAL A 88 -6.09 7.97 7.15
CA VAL A 88 -6.00 6.96 8.22
C VAL A 88 -5.04 7.41 9.33
N LYS A 89 -3.89 8.02 9.00
CA LYS A 89 -2.94 8.54 9.98
C LYS A 89 -3.59 9.54 10.95
N ARG A 90 -4.53 10.36 10.47
CA ARG A 90 -5.28 11.37 11.25
C ARG A 90 -6.44 10.81 12.07
N LEU A 91 -6.82 9.55 11.89
CA LEU A 91 -7.86 8.92 12.69
C LEU A 91 -7.42 8.75 14.15
N SER A 92 -8.40 8.86 15.06
CA SER A 92 -8.20 8.53 16.47
C SER A 92 -7.78 7.06 16.65
N LYS A 93 -7.17 6.77 17.80
CA LYS A 93 -6.76 5.41 18.17
C LYS A 93 -7.93 4.42 18.09
N GLU A 94 -9.10 4.83 18.57
CA GLU A 94 -10.33 4.03 18.56
C GLU A 94 -10.79 3.69 17.14
N LYS A 95 -10.83 4.69 16.24
CA LYS A 95 -11.20 4.47 14.84
C LYS A 95 -10.22 3.52 14.13
N LYS A 96 -8.91 3.63 14.41
CA LYS A 96 -7.92 2.66 13.89
C LYS A 96 -8.14 1.25 14.44
N ARG A 97 -8.48 1.11 15.72
CA ARG A 97 -8.82 -0.20 16.30
C ARG A 97 -10.11 -0.77 15.70
N ALA A 98 -11.10 0.07 15.42
CA ALA A 98 -12.32 -0.35 14.72
C ALA A 98 -12.01 -0.92 13.33
N ILE A 99 -11.12 -0.28 12.56
CA ILE A 99 -10.63 -0.82 11.26
C ILE A 99 -10.04 -2.22 11.43
N VAL A 100 -9.17 -2.42 12.43
CA VAL A 100 -8.55 -3.74 12.68
C VAL A 100 -9.60 -4.79 13.06
N LYS A 101 -10.56 -4.43 13.93
CA LYS A 101 -11.60 -5.35 14.42
C LYS A 101 -12.59 -5.73 13.31
N GLN A 102 -13.05 -4.74 12.56
CA GLN A 102 -14.07 -4.91 11.52
C GLN A 102 -13.47 -5.38 10.20
N LYS A 103 -12.15 -5.26 10.02
CA LYS A 103 -11.44 -5.60 8.77
C LYS A 103 -11.95 -4.83 7.56
N VAL A 104 -12.42 -3.60 7.79
CA VAL A 104 -13.02 -2.72 6.77
C VAL A 104 -12.51 -1.31 6.95
N LEU A 105 -12.24 -0.62 5.84
CA LEU A 105 -11.94 0.82 5.83
C LEU A 105 -13.25 1.63 5.80
N PRO A 106 -13.38 2.70 6.59
CA PRO A 106 -14.53 3.60 6.50
C PRO A 106 -14.69 4.19 5.10
N LYS A 107 -15.93 4.20 4.58
CA LYS A 107 -16.28 4.75 3.25
C LYS A 107 -15.80 6.18 3.06
N ASN A 108 -15.91 7.01 4.08
CA ASN A 108 -15.52 8.42 4.03
C ASN A 108 -14.01 8.63 3.77
N LEU A 109 -13.17 7.59 3.92
CA LEU A 109 -11.77 7.66 3.51
C LEU A 109 -11.63 7.73 1.98
N PHE A 110 -12.63 7.29 1.24
CA PHE A 110 -12.70 7.28 -0.21
C PHE A 110 -13.54 8.44 -0.78
N GLU A 111 -14.12 9.31 0.06
CA GLU A 111 -14.81 10.52 -0.41
C GLU A 111 -13.87 11.36 -1.29
N ASN A 112 -14.39 11.76 -2.46
CA ASN A 112 -13.67 12.43 -3.56
C ASN A 112 -12.64 11.57 -4.30
N LEU A 113 -12.65 10.26 -4.09
CA LEU A 113 -11.99 9.26 -4.91
C LEU A 113 -13.06 8.46 -5.68
N CYS A 114 -12.67 7.77 -6.76
CA CYS A 114 -13.60 6.94 -7.52
C CYS A 114 -14.25 5.87 -6.61
N GLU A 115 -15.58 5.80 -6.57
CA GLU A 115 -16.35 4.86 -5.72
C GLU A 115 -15.95 3.39 -5.95
N ASP A 116 -15.51 3.04 -7.15
CA ASP A 116 -15.06 1.69 -7.46
C ASP A 116 -13.82 1.29 -6.66
N LEU A 117 -13.00 2.26 -6.23
CA LEU A 117 -11.84 2.00 -5.37
C LEU A 117 -12.26 1.51 -3.98
N TYR A 118 -13.39 2.00 -3.45
CA TYR A 118 -13.91 1.49 -2.18
C TYR A 118 -14.36 0.04 -2.32
N ARG A 119 -15.14 -0.27 -3.37
CA ARG A 119 -15.62 -1.64 -3.64
C ARG A 119 -14.47 -2.62 -3.86
N ASN A 120 -13.41 -2.17 -4.53
CA ASN A 120 -12.24 -2.98 -4.83
C ASN A 120 -11.23 -3.04 -3.68
N SER A 121 -11.44 -2.25 -2.60
CA SER A 121 -10.56 -2.30 -1.44
C SER A 121 -10.77 -3.62 -0.68
N GLN A 122 -9.80 -4.51 -0.78
CA GLN A 122 -9.91 -5.86 -0.22
C GLN A 122 -9.06 -6.00 1.04
N TYR A 123 -9.65 -6.52 2.11
CA TYR A 123 -8.91 -6.95 3.29
C TYR A 123 -8.07 -8.20 2.98
N ILE A 124 -6.81 -8.18 3.37
CA ILE A 124 -5.90 -9.31 3.24
C ILE A 124 -5.52 -9.78 4.64
N SER A 125 -5.63 -11.08 4.87
CA SER A 125 -5.26 -11.68 6.15
C SER A 125 -3.77 -11.41 6.47
N PRO A 126 -3.45 -10.80 7.63
CA PRO A 126 -2.08 -10.60 8.09
C PRO A 126 -1.25 -11.87 8.19
N SER A 127 -1.89 -13.03 8.44
CA SER A 127 -1.22 -14.34 8.52
C SER A 127 -0.48 -14.73 7.24
N LYS A 128 -0.82 -14.12 6.10
CA LYS A 128 -0.11 -14.31 4.84
C LYS A 128 1.35 -13.81 4.87
N TYR A 129 1.68 -12.92 5.81
CA TYR A 129 2.96 -12.23 5.90
C TYR A 129 3.56 -12.27 7.31
N GLN A 130 3.24 -13.30 8.10
CA GLN A 130 3.71 -13.45 9.48
C GLN A 130 5.21 -13.69 9.56
#